data_AF-A0A6L3ER34-F1
#
_entry.id   AF-A0A6L3ER34-F1
#
_cell.length_a   1.000
_cell.length_b   1.000
_cell.length_c   1.000
_cell.angle_alpha   90.00
_cell.angle_beta   90.00
_cell.angle_gamma   90.00
#
_symmetry.space_group_name_H-M   'P 1'
#
loop_
_entity.id
_entity.type
_entity.pdbx_description
1 polymer ?
#
loop_
_entity_poly.entity_id
_entity_poly.type
_entity_poly.pdbx_seq_one_letter_code
_entity_poly.pdbx_strand_id
1 'polypeptide(L)'
;MLGITVMGRLRRQGLTEIFFESAEPPFESDDPDEVTLLPEDFFRRFPPGTYEVEGRTLDHRELESELELTHVMPAPPEVEVNGTPMAEECDEEEDDYDAPVVVAPVVISWDPVTLSHPDPDGGGAGVQPPVAVEIHNYEIVVEIELEIDGEEFTSVMHAVLPPDLTSFAIPDDFLGQGDTFKYEVLAREESYNQTAVESCFLLADAGD
;
A
#
# COMPACT_ATOMS: atom_id res chain seq x y z
N MET A 1 -26.30 9.64 3.52
CA MET A 1 -26.17 8.66 4.62
C MET A 1 -26.64 7.31 4.09
N LEU A 2 -25.74 6.33 4.06
CA LEU A 2 -26.06 4.94 3.70
C LEU A 2 -26.68 4.26 4.92
N GLY A 3 -27.88 3.71 4.79
CA GLY A 3 -28.54 2.97 5.86
C GLY A 3 -28.62 1.48 5.50
N ILE A 4 -27.90 0.64 6.23
CA ILE A 4 -27.90 -0.82 6.02
C ILE A 4 -28.79 -1.45 7.07
N THR A 5 -29.79 -2.23 6.63
CA THR A 5 -30.71 -2.93 7.54
C THR A 5 -30.79 -4.41 7.18
N VAL A 6 -30.41 -5.27 8.12
CA VAL A 6 -30.51 -6.72 7.97
C VAL A 6 -31.97 -7.18 8.05
N MET A 7 -32.42 -7.92 7.04
CA MET A 7 -33.81 -8.38 6.92
C MET A 7 -33.94 -9.91 7.10
N GLY A 8 -35.18 -10.37 7.32
CA GLY A 8 -35.51 -11.79 7.31
C GLY A 8 -34.82 -12.63 8.40
N ARG A 9 -34.31 -13.82 8.03
CA ARG A 9 -33.62 -14.73 8.96
C ARG A 9 -32.27 -14.16 9.41
N LEU A 10 -31.60 -13.39 8.56
CA LEU A 10 -30.33 -12.74 8.88
C LEU A 10 -30.47 -11.75 10.05
N ARG A 11 -31.63 -11.08 10.17
CA ARG A 11 -31.95 -10.21 11.32
C ARG A 11 -31.87 -10.93 12.67
N ARG A 12 -32.08 -12.25 12.71
CA ARG A 12 -32.00 -13.04 13.94
C ARG A 12 -30.59 -13.54 14.24
N GLN A 13 -29.78 -13.71 13.20
CA GLN A 13 -28.39 -14.16 13.33
C GLN A 13 -27.45 -12.99 13.65
N GLY A 14 -27.78 -11.79 13.17
CA GLY A 14 -26.89 -10.65 13.20
C GLY A 14 -25.93 -10.65 12.03
N LEU A 15 -25.16 -9.58 11.95
CA LEU A 15 -24.12 -9.37 10.96
C LEU A 15 -22.87 -8.95 11.72
N THR A 16 -21.76 -9.59 11.42
CA THR A 16 -20.47 -9.34 12.09
C THR A 16 -19.61 -8.36 11.30
N GLU A 17 -19.73 -8.38 9.97
CA GLU A 17 -18.91 -7.58 9.07
C GLU A 17 -19.71 -7.21 7.82
N ILE A 18 -19.44 -6.02 7.31
CA ILE A 18 -19.86 -5.50 6.01
C ILE A 18 -18.59 -4.93 5.39
N PHE A 19 -18.24 -5.40 4.19
CA PHE A 19 -17.20 -4.80 3.38
C PHE A 19 -17.85 -4.17 2.15
N PHE A 20 -17.63 -2.87 1.97
CA PHE A 20 -17.94 -2.16 0.73
C PHE A 20 -16.79 -1.22 0.47
N GLU A 21 -16.27 -1.25 -0.74
CA GLU A 21 -15.27 -0.34 -1.24
C GLU A 21 -15.91 0.57 -2.28
N SER A 22 -15.57 1.85 -2.28
CA SER A 22 -15.94 2.73 -3.39
C SER A 22 -15.15 2.34 -4.63
N ALA A 23 -15.79 2.33 -5.79
CA ALA A 23 -15.07 2.45 -7.05
C ALA A 23 -14.58 3.91 -7.15
N GLU A 24 -13.45 4.20 -6.50
CA GLU A 24 -12.86 5.52 -6.53
C GLU A 24 -12.41 5.82 -7.96
N PRO A 25 -12.82 6.97 -8.53
CA PRO A 25 -12.33 7.34 -9.83
C PRO A 25 -10.82 7.64 -9.75
N PRO A 26 -10.05 7.39 -10.82
CA PRO A 26 -8.63 7.64 -10.79
C PRO A 26 -8.34 9.14 -10.69
N PHE A 27 -7.14 9.48 -10.19
CA PHE A 27 -6.66 10.87 -10.14
C PHE A 27 -6.38 11.43 -11.54
N GLU A 28 -6.00 10.56 -12.48
CA GLU A 28 -5.68 10.88 -13.87
C GLU A 28 -6.22 9.78 -14.80
N SER A 29 -6.59 10.12 -16.03
CA SER A 29 -6.99 9.16 -17.06
C SER A 29 -6.81 9.77 -18.45
N ASP A 30 -6.38 8.93 -19.39
CA ASP A 30 -6.31 9.26 -20.82
C ASP A 30 -7.64 9.03 -21.56
N ASP A 31 -8.64 8.41 -20.90
CA ASP A 31 -9.99 8.24 -21.43
C ASP A 31 -10.80 9.55 -21.21
N PRO A 32 -11.21 10.26 -22.28
CA PRO A 32 -11.94 11.51 -22.16
C PRO A 32 -13.36 11.36 -21.58
N ASP A 33 -13.90 10.14 -21.55
CA ASP A 33 -15.23 9.84 -20.99
C ASP A 33 -15.15 9.33 -19.54
N GLU A 34 -13.94 9.06 -19.01
CA GLU A 34 -13.74 8.67 -17.62
C GLU A 34 -13.82 9.88 -16.68
N VAL A 35 -14.55 9.72 -15.58
CA VAL A 35 -14.63 10.76 -14.54
C VAL A 35 -13.38 10.65 -13.70
N THR A 36 -12.51 11.65 -13.71
CA THR A 36 -11.39 11.75 -12.77
C THR A 36 -11.80 12.51 -11.51
N LEU A 37 -11.16 12.21 -10.39
CA LEU A 37 -11.29 12.97 -9.16
C LEU A 37 -9.92 13.54 -8.83
N LEU A 38 -9.68 14.82 -9.12
CA LEU A 38 -8.38 15.45 -8.86
C LEU A 38 -8.01 15.35 -7.36
N PRO A 39 -6.72 15.23 -7.01
CA PRO A 39 -6.29 15.16 -5.61
C PRO A 39 -6.86 16.28 -4.74
N GLU A 40 -6.81 17.53 -5.23
CA GLU A 40 -7.36 18.69 -4.52
C GLU A 40 -8.87 18.58 -4.22
N ASP A 41 -9.62 17.96 -5.13
CA ASP A 41 -11.06 17.74 -4.98
C ASP A 41 -11.34 16.63 -3.96
N PHE A 42 -10.54 15.57 -3.97
CA PHE A 42 -10.60 14.50 -2.98
C PHE A 42 -10.35 15.03 -1.56
N PHE A 43 -9.23 15.71 -1.33
CA PHE A 43 -8.87 16.22 0.00
C PHE A 43 -9.82 17.32 0.49
N ARG A 44 -10.40 18.10 -0.44
CA ARG A 44 -11.48 19.04 -0.10
C ARG A 44 -12.79 18.34 0.29
N ARG A 45 -13.09 17.19 -0.31
CA ARG A 45 -14.27 16.38 0.02
C ARG A 45 -14.13 15.71 1.39
N PHE A 46 -12.91 15.35 1.76
CA PHE A 46 -12.56 14.68 3.02
C PHE A 46 -11.52 15.49 3.80
N PRO A 47 -11.90 16.66 4.36
CA PRO A 47 -10.98 17.51 5.10
C PRO A 47 -10.46 16.81 6.36
N PRO A 48 -9.24 17.15 6.83
CA PRO A 48 -8.74 16.59 8.08
C PRO A 48 -9.60 17.06 9.27
N GLY A 49 -9.71 16.23 10.29
CA GLY A 49 -10.50 16.51 11.49
C GLY A 49 -11.05 15.25 12.14
N THR A 50 -11.85 15.43 13.19
CA THR A 50 -12.51 14.32 13.88
C THR A 50 -13.76 13.89 13.12
N TYR A 51 -13.82 12.61 12.77
CA TYR A 51 -14.96 11.95 12.16
C TYR A 51 -15.63 11.04 13.18
N GLU A 52 -16.96 11.08 13.21
CA GLU A 52 -17.78 10.21 14.03
C GLU A 52 -18.35 9.07 13.16
N VAL A 53 -18.20 7.85 13.66
CA VAL A 53 -18.76 6.64 13.07
C VAL A 53 -19.78 6.07 14.05
N GLU A 54 -21.04 6.09 13.65
CA GLU A 54 -22.15 5.55 14.43
C GLU A 54 -22.67 4.23 13.84
N GLY A 55 -22.94 3.28 14.72
CA GLY A 55 -23.55 2.00 14.40
C GLY A 55 -24.63 1.63 15.41
N ARG A 56 -25.51 0.69 15.03
CA ARG A 56 -26.54 0.17 15.96
C ARG A 56 -26.60 -1.35 15.90
N THR A 57 -26.47 -1.97 17.07
CA THR A 57 -26.57 -3.43 17.23
C THR A 57 -28.01 -3.93 17.11
N LEU A 58 -28.18 -5.26 16.98
CA LEU A 58 -29.50 -5.90 16.97
C LEU A 58 -30.31 -5.65 18.26
N ASP A 59 -29.63 -5.49 19.40
CA ASP A 59 -30.27 -5.21 20.69
C ASP A 59 -30.51 -3.71 20.90
N HIS A 60 -30.49 -2.92 19.81
CA HIS A 60 -30.72 -1.49 19.80
C HIS A 60 -29.70 -0.64 20.57
N ARG A 61 -28.55 -1.21 20.96
CA ARG A 61 -27.43 -0.46 21.53
C ARG A 61 -26.72 0.33 20.42
N GLU A 62 -26.51 1.61 20.68
CA GLU A 62 -25.67 2.50 19.87
C GLU A 62 -24.19 2.14 20.08
N LEU A 63 -23.43 2.22 19.00
CA LEU A 63 -21.98 2.13 18.94
C LEU A 63 -21.52 3.46 18.35
N GLU A 64 -20.61 4.13 19.01
CA GLU A 64 -20.05 5.39 18.57
C GLU A 64 -18.52 5.23 18.60
N SER A 65 -17.84 5.75 17.59
CA SER A 65 -16.39 5.86 17.55
C SER A 65 -16.03 7.19 16.92
N GLU A 66 -15.12 7.92 17.56
CA GLU A 66 -14.48 9.08 16.96
C GLU A 66 -13.09 8.69 16.50
N LEU A 67 -12.69 9.15 15.32
CA LEU A 67 -11.35 8.97 14.77
C LEU A 67 -10.85 10.27 14.16
N GLU A 68 -9.55 10.53 14.26
CA GLU A 68 -8.92 11.68 13.62
C GLU A 68 -8.48 11.29 12.21
N LEU A 69 -8.95 12.03 11.20
CA LEU A 69 -8.43 11.98 9.85
C LEU A 69 -7.38 13.08 9.70
N THR A 70 -6.18 12.71 9.28
CA THR A 70 -5.11 13.64 8.91
C THR A 70 -4.65 13.35 7.48
N HIS A 71 -4.09 14.35 6.81
CA HIS A 71 -3.47 14.22 5.47
C HIS A 71 -1.94 14.12 5.56
N VAL A 72 -1.39 13.99 6.76
CA VAL A 72 0.04 13.74 6.96
C VAL A 72 0.33 12.31 6.57
N MET A 73 0.88 12.11 5.38
CA MET A 73 1.41 10.82 4.92
C MET A 73 2.93 10.78 5.12
N PRO A 74 3.54 9.64 5.46
CA PRO A 74 4.99 9.52 5.51
C PRO A 74 5.61 9.72 4.12
N ALA A 75 6.87 10.14 4.03
CA ALA A 75 7.57 10.19 2.76
C ALA A 75 7.75 8.77 2.18
N PRO A 76 7.82 8.62 0.84
CA PRO A 76 8.10 7.31 0.24
C PRO A 76 9.46 6.80 0.72
N PRO A 77 9.59 5.52 1.10
CA PRO A 77 10.89 4.93 1.39
C PRO A 77 11.83 4.99 0.18
N GLU A 78 13.09 5.35 0.39
CA GLU A 78 14.13 5.20 -0.62
C GLU A 78 14.66 3.77 -0.56
N VAL A 79 14.30 2.93 -1.53
CA VAL A 79 14.51 1.47 -1.51
C VAL A 79 15.64 1.03 -2.44
N GLU A 80 16.38 0.02 -2.00
CA GLU A 80 17.40 -0.71 -2.75
C GLU A 80 17.21 -2.22 -2.61
N VAL A 81 17.56 -2.97 -3.65
CA VAL A 81 17.67 -4.43 -3.64
C VAL A 81 19.13 -4.83 -3.87
N ASN A 82 19.72 -5.53 -2.90
CA ASN A 82 21.15 -5.87 -2.87
C ASN A 82 22.10 -4.67 -3.07
N GLY A 83 21.68 -3.48 -2.63
CA GLY A 83 22.44 -2.23 -2.78
C GLY A 83 22.36 -1.61 -4.18
N THR A 84 21.51 -2.14 -5.05
CA THR A 84 21.11 -1.51 -6.31
C THR A 84 19.82 -0.73 -6.07
N PRO A 85 19.71 0.54 -6.51
CA PRO A 85 18.45 1.28 -6.45
C PRO A 85 17.29 0.49 -7.05
N MET A 86 16.08 0.72 -6.53
CA MET A 86 14.86 0.17 -7.10
C MET A 86 14.72 0.53 -8.59
N ALA A 87 14.05 -0.32 -9.35
CA ALA A 87 13.56 -0.02 -10.69
C ALA A 87 12.43 1.01 -10.62
N GLU A 88 12.41 1.96 -11.56
CA GLU A 88 11.31 2.91 -11.74
C GLU A 88 10.24 2.35 -12.69
N GLU A 89 10.59 1.41 -13.57
CA GLU A 89 9.68 0.76 -14.51
C GLU A 89 9.84 -0.77 -14.46
N CYS A 90 8.72 -1.45 -14.21
CA CYS A 90 8.66 -2.89 -13.97
C CYS A 90 7.82 -3.65 -15.00
N ASP A 91 7.24 -2.95 -15.97
CA ASP A 91 6.61 -3.56 -17.14
C ASP A 91 7.65 -3.88 -18.21
N GLU A 92 7.86 -5.18 -18.48
CA GLU A 92 8.78 -5.66 -19.51
C GLU A 92 8.42 -5.22 -20.93
N GLU A 93 7.18 -4.76 -21.16
CA GLU A 93 6.73 -4.25 -22.45
C GLU A 93 7.10 -2.77 -22.68
N GLU A 94 7.47 -2.02 -21.64
CA GLU A 94 7.83 -0.61 -21.73
C GLU A 94 9.30 -0.39 -22.14
N ASP A 95 9.57 0.69 -22.89
CA ASP A 95 10.89 0.96 -23.50
C ASP A 95 11.99 1.26 -22.46
N ASP A 96 11.61 1.63 -21.24
CA ASP A 96 12.47 2.00 -20.11
C ASP A 96 12.46 0.99 -18.96
N TYR A 97 11.96 -0.24 -19.19
CA TYR A 97 12.09 -1.36 -18.26
C TYR A 97 13.51 -1.48 -17.68
N ASP A 98 13.63 -1.38 -16.36
CA ASP A 98 14.92 -1.24 -15.68
C ASP A 98 15.10 -2.17 -14.46
N ALA A 99 14.33 -3.26 -14.38
CA ALA A 99 14.43 -4.25 -13.32
C ALA A 99 15.88 -4.69 -13.06
N PRO A 100 16.42 -4.50 -11.84
CA PRO A 100 17.77 -4.90 -11.50
C PRO A 100 17.90 -6.42 -11.46
N VAL A 101 18.97 -6.93 -12.06
CA VAL A 101 19.36 -8.34 -11.94
C VAL A 101 20.21 -8.52 -10.69
N VAL A 102 19.77 -9.37 -9.76
CA VAL A 102 20.42 -9.61 -8.47
C VAL A 102 20.71 -11.09 -8.24
N VAL A 103 21.65 -11.41 -7.34
CA VAL A 103 22.00 -12.78 -6.95
C VAL A 103 21.64 -13.04 -5.50
N ALA A 104 21.33 -14.28 -5.15
CA ALA A 104 21.09 -14.66 -3.76
C ALA A 104 22.36 -14.51 -2.88
N PRO A 105 22.22 -14.16 -1.58
CA PRO A 105 20.96 -13.84 -0.89
C PRO A 105 20.38 -12.50 -1.36
N VAL A 106 19.05 -12.39 -1.40
CA VAL A 106 18.36 -11.15 -1.76
C VAL A 106 17.95 -10.41 -0.49
N VAL A 107 18.39 -9.16 -0.38
CA VAL A 107 18.05 -8.25 0.72
C VAL A 107 17.46 -6.99 0.12
N ILE A 108 16.24 -6.66 0.55
CA ILE A 108 15.61 -5.36 0.28
C ILE A 108 15.90 -4.47 1.48
N SER A 109 16.38 -3.26 1.25
CA SER A 109 16.70 -2.27 2.29
C SER A 109 16.23 -0.90 1.90
N TRP A 110 15.98 -0.06 2.90
CA TRP A 110 15.55 1.31 2.69
C TRP A 110 16.15 2.24 3.73
N ASP A 111 16.11 3.54 3.44
CA ASP A 111 16.46 4.55 4.43
C ASP A 111 15.34 4.76 5.45
N PRO A 112 15.65 5.05 6.73
CA PRO A 112 14.65 5.40 7.72
C PRO A 112 13.82 6.61 7.28
N VAL A 113 12.51 6.43 7.19
CA VAL A 113 11.55 7.49 6.89
C VAL A 113 11.32 8.29 8.17
N THR A 114 11.58 9.59 8.11
CA THR A 114 11.49 10.49 9.28
C THR A 114 10.68 11.76 9.02
N LEU A 115 10.29 11.97 7.77
CA LEU A 115 9.54 13.14 7.31
C LEU A 115 8.27 12.72 6.58
N SER A 116 7.30 13.61 6.53
CA SER A 116 6.08 13.47 5.74
C SER A 116 6.36 13.60 4.25
N HIS A 117 5.45 13.09 3.43
CA HIS A 117 5.46 13.26 1.99
C HIS A 117 5.50 14.76 1.65
N PRO A 118 6.43 15.21 0.78
CA PRO A 118 6.44 16.59 0.32
C PRO A 118 5.23 16.85 -0.58
N ASP A 119 4.66 18.06 -0.51
CA ASP A 119 3.59 18.49 -1.42
C ASP A 119 3.94 19.84 -2.04
N PRO A 120 4.96 19.88 -2.92
CA PRO A 120 5.44 21.14 -3.50
C PRO A 120 4.38 21.81 -4.38
N ASP A 121 3.48 21.02 -4.98
CA ASP A 121 2.45 21.48 -5.90
C ASP A 121 1.12 21.81 -5.20
N GLY A 122 0.98 21.44 -3.93
CA GLY A 122 -0.19 21.76 -3.11
C GLY A 122 -1.43 20.94 -3.45
N GLY A 123 -1.23 19.71 -3.95
CA GLY A 123 -2.31 18.79 -4.35
C GLY A 123 -3.07 18.18 -3.17
N GLY A 124 -2.58 18.37 -1.93
CA GLY A 124 -3.18 17.86 -0.70
C GLY A 124 -2.66 16.48 -0.28
N ALA A 125 -1.87 15.81 -1.12
CA ALA A 125 -1.27 14.50 -0.87
C ALA A 125 0.00 14.56 0.00
N GLY A 126 0.18 15.61 0.79
CA GLY A 126 1.34 15.76 1.66
C GLY A 126 1.34 17.10 2.39
N VAL A 127 2.49 17.44 2.98
CA VAL A 127 2.65 18.67 3.75
C VAL A 127 3.88 19.43 3.28
N GLN A 128 3.74 20.75 3.08
CA GLN A 128 4.83 21.61 2.66
C GLN A 128 5.03 22.80 3.64
N PRO A 129 6.23 22.96 4.25
CA PRO A 129 7.36 22.04 4.19
C PRO A 129 7.06 20.70 4.88
N PRO A 130 7.79 19.61 4.53
CA PRO A 130 7.65 18.33 5.21
C PRO A 130 7.81 18.47 6.72
N VAL A 131 6.98 17.74 7.47
CA VAL A 131 6.99 17.70 8.93
C VAL A 131 7.57 16.36 9.41
N ALA A 132 8.07 16.32 10.64
CA ALA A 132 8.55 15.06 11.22
C ALA A 132 7.38 14.08 11.41
N VAL A 133 7.63 12.80 11.13
CA VAL A 133 6.70 11.70 11.37
C VAL A 133 7.40 10.61 12.18
N GLU A 134 6.62 9.89 13.00
CA GLU A 134 7.09 8.70 13.70
C GLU A 134 6.52 7.48 13.00
N ILE A 135 7.40 6.61 12.49
CA ILE A 135 6.98 5.37 11.85
C ILE A 135 6.52 4.40 12.94
N HIS A 136 5.31 3.88 12.77
CA HIS A 136 4.73 2.85 13.62
C HIS A 136 5.23 1.46 13.21
N ASN A 137 5.31 1.20 11.91
CA ASN A 137 5.90 -0.02 11.34
C ASN A 137 6.23 0.16 9.86
N TYR A 138 7.09 -0.72 9.36
CA TYR A 138 7.20 -0.99 7.93
C TYR A 138 6.40 -2.23 7.57
N GLU A 139 6.03 -2.37 6.31
CA GLU A 139 5.54 -3.61 5.75
C GLU A 139 6.33 -3.91 4.47
N ILE A 140 6.63 -5.19 4.25
CA ILE A 140 7.21 -5.65 3.00
C ILE A 140 6.28 -6.70 2.39
N VAL A 141 5.94 -6.50 1.13
CA VAL A 141 5.17 -7.43 0.32
C VAL A 141 6.08 -7.86 -0.82
N VAL A 142 6.18 -9.15 -1.10
CA VAL A 142 6.90 -9.68 -2.27
C VAL A 142 5.98 -10.65 -2.97
N GLU A 143 5.82 -10.46 -4.27
CA GLU A 143 4.92 -11.22 -5.12
C GLU A 143 5.67 -11.92 -6.24
N ILE A 144 5.20 -13.11 -6.59
CA ILE A 144 5.67 -13.92 -7.71
C ILE A 144 4.45 -14.37 -8.50
N GLU A 145 4.41 -14.09 -9.78
CA GLU A 145 3.39 -14.61 -10.69
C GLU A 145 3.86 -15.96 -11.25
N LEU A 146 3.06 -17.01 -11.04
CA LEU A 146 3.36 -18.39 -11.44
C LEU A 146 2.25 -18.94 -12.32
N GLU A 147 2.59 -19.88 -13.22
CA GLU A 147 1.60 -20.69 -13.94
C GLU A 147 1.60 -22.11 -13.37
N ILE A 148 0.48 -22.53 -12.78
CA ILE A 148 0.31 -23.87 -12.19
C ILE A 148 -0.87 -24.55 -12.90
N ASP A 149 -0.59 -25.67 -13.57
CA ASP A 149 -1.59 -26.44 -14.33
C ASP A 149 -2.36 -25.63 -15.40
N GLY A 150 -1.74 -24.56 -15.92
CA GLY A 150 -2.35 -23.66 -16.91
C GLY A 150 -3.23 -22.57 -16.30
N GLU A 151 -3.18 -22.38 -14.99
CA GLU A 151 -3.86 -21.30 -14.26
C GLU A 151 -2.81 -20.36 -13.63
N GLU A 152 -3.05 -19.06 -13.71
CA GLU A 152 -2.22 -18.05 -13.03
C GLU A 152 -2.40 -18.16 -11.51
N PHE A 153 -1.29 -18.12 -10.79
CA PHE A 153 -1.22 -18.20 -9.35
C PHE A 153 -0.20 -17.19 -8.83
N THR A 154 -0.64 -16.23 -8.01
CA THR A 154 0.25 -15.28 -7.35
C THR A 154 0.66 -15.81 -5.97
N SER A 155 1.96 -16.03 -5.79
CA SER A 155 2.55 -16.34 -4.48
C SER A 155 2.94 -15.05 -3.79
N VAL A 156 2.43 -14.82 -2.57
CA VAL A 156 2.67 -13.57 -1.82
C VAL A 156 3.35 -13.87 -0.49
N MET A 157 4.45 -13.18 -0.21
CA MET A 157 5.06 -13.09 1.10
C MET A 157 4.80 -11.69 1.67
N HIS A 158 4.23 -11.63 2.87
CA HIS A 158 3.99 -10.38 3.59
C HIS A 158 4.60 -10.43 4.98
N ALA A 159 5.33 -9.39 5.36
CA ALA A 159 5.85 -9.22 6.71
C ALA A 159 5.64 -7.80 7.22
N VAL A 160 5.11 -7.68 8.44
CA VAL A 160 5.00 -6.44 9.19
C VAL A 160 6.21 -6.33 10.13
N LEU A 161 6.98 -5.26 10.00
CA LEU A 161 8.28 -5.09 10.65
C LEU A 161 8.22 -3.96 11.70
N PRO A 162 8.91 -4.12 12.85
CA PRO A 162 9.15 -3.02 13.78
C PRO A 162 9.75 -1.79 13.07
N PRO A 163 9.50 -0.57 13.58
CA PRO A 163 9.90 0.66 12.90
C PRO A 163 11.42 0.91 12.89
N ASP A 164 12.20 0.17 13.69
CA ASP A 164 13.66 0.24 13.72
C ASP A 164 14.35 -0.70 12.71
N LEU A 165 13.59 -1.58 12.02
CA LEU A 165 14.12 -2.39 10.93
C LEU A 165 13.97 -1.68 9.59
N THR A 166 15.09 -1.54 8.88
CA THR A 166 15.14 -0.92 7.55
C THR A 166 15.75 -1.82 6.49
N SER A 167 15.67 -3.13 6.71
CA SER A 167 16.09 -4.15 5.76
C SER A 167 15.40 -5.47 6.04
N PHE A 168 15.15 -6.24 4.99
CA PHE A 168 14.55 -7.57 5.05
C PHE A 168 15.24 -8.51 4.06
N ALA A 169 15.66 -9.69 4.53
CA ALA A 169 16.21 -10.73 3.67
C ALA A 169 15.07 -11.66 3.22
N ILE A 170 14.93 -11.84 1.91
CA ILE A 170 13.93 -12.74 1.35
C ILE A 170 14.38 -14.19 1.57
N PRO A 171 13.53 -15.07 2.12
CA PRO A 171 13.88 -16.47 2.32
C PRO A 171 14.21 -17.19 1.01
N ASP A 172 15.28 -18.00 0.99
CA ASP A 172 15.70 -18.77 -0.18
C ASP A 172 14.59 -19.71 -0.72
N ASP A 173 13.77 -20.28 0.16
CA ASP A 173 12.64 -21.14 -0.23
C ASP A 173 11.53 -20.35 -0.97
N PHE A 174 11.43 -19.03 -0.73
CA PHE A 174 10.53 -18.15 -1.48
C PHE A 174 11.16 -17.74 -2.82
N LEU A 175 12.44 -17.35 -2.79
CA LEU A 175 13.22 -17.05 -3.99
C LEU A 175 13.28 -18.23 -4.97
N GLY A 176 13.28 -19.47 -4.48
CA GLY A 176 13.30 -20.67 -5.33
C GLY A 176 12.01 -20.94 -6.11
N GLN A 177 10.97 -20.10 -5.97
CA GLN A 177 9.70 -20.29 -6.67
C GLN A 177 9.63 -19.59 -8.04
N GLY A 178 10.47 -18.58 -8.29
CA GLY A 178 10.47 -17.81 -9.53
C GLY A 178 11.80 -17.10 -9.81
N ASP A 179 11.87 -16.41 -10.92
CA ASP A 179 13.00 -15.60 -11.39
C ASP A 179 12.66 -14.11 -11.49
N THR A 180 11.38 -13.75 -11.65
CA THR A 180 10.90 -12.37 -11.59
C THR A 180 10.09 -12.13 -10.33
N PHE A 181 10.36 -11.01 -9.65
CA PHE A 181 9.73 -10.64 -8.38
C PHE A 181 9.26 -9.21 -8.42
N LYS A 182 8.02 -8.96 -7.97
CA LYS A 182 7.53 -7.64 -7.60
C LYS A 182 7.61 -7.50 -6.09
N TYR A 183 7.87 -6.31 -5.59
CA TYR A 183 7.87 -6.04 -4.16
C TYR A 183 7.38 -4.63 -3.85
N GLU A 184 6.82 -4.48 -2.67
CA GLU A 184 6.45 -3.19 -2.10
C GLU A 184 7.10 -3.01 -0.73
N VAL A 185 7.57 -1.80 -0.46
CA VAL A 185 7.94 -1.35 0.89
C VAL A 185 6.99 -0.26 1.32
N LEU A 186 6.25 -0.51 2.39
CA LEU A 186 5.28 0.43 2.94
C LEU A 186 5.81 1.02 4.24
N ALA A 187 5.76 2.36 4.35
CA ALA A 187 5.96 3.07 5.60
C ALA A 187 4.60 3.47 6.16
N ARG A 188 4.29 3.09 7.40
CA ARG A 188 3.07 3.50 8.11
C ARG A 188 3.41 4.31 9.34
N GLU A 189 2.81 5.49 9.47
CA GLU A 189 2.96 6.34 10.66
C GLU A 189 1.82 6.12 11.69
N GLU A 190 1.90 6.79 12.83
CA GLU A 190 1.02 6.57 14.00
C GLU A 190 -0.49 6.74 13.70
N SER A 191 -0.86 7.64 12.80
CA SER A 191 -2.27 7.83 12.39
C SER A 191 -2.78 6.77 11.41
N TYR A 192 -1.94 5.79 11.08
CA TYR A 192 -2.17 4.73 10.09
C TYR A 192 -2.18 5.20 8.63
N ASN A 193 -1.84 6.46 8.36
CA ASN A 193 -1.51 6.85 7.00
C ASN A 193 -0.23 6.14 6.58
N GLN A 194 -0.20 5.76 5.31
CA GLN A 194 0.89 4.98 4.76
C GLN A 194 1.22 5.42 3.35
N THR A 195 2.48 5.22 2.98
CA THR A 195 2.96 5.37 1.62
C THR A 195 3.69 4.10 1.24
N ALA A 196 3.36 3.59 0.05
CA ALA A 196 3.99 2.42 -0.54
C ALA A 196 4.92 2.87 -1.65
N VAL A 197 5.99 2.10 -1.85
CA VAL A 197 6.82 2.15 -3.05
C VAL A 197 6.86 0.74 -3.60
N GLU A 198 6.42 0.59 -4.84
CA GLU A 198 6.45 -0.66 -5.60
C GLU A 198 7.67 -0.67 -6.53
N SER A 199 8.30 -1.82 -6.69
CA SER A 199 9.35 -2.06 -7.66
C SER A 199 9.52 -3.57 -7.90
N CYS A 200 10.55 -3.96 -8.65
CA CYS A 200 10.79 -5.33 -9.08
C CYS A 200 12.28 -5.66 -9.13
N PHE A 201 12.59 -6.95 -9.28
CA PHE A 201 13.94 -7.42 -9.59
C PHE A 201 13.90 -8.78 -10.30
N LEU A 202 14.98 -9.10 -10.99
CA LEU A 202 15.23 -10.41 -11.59
C LEU A 202 16.28 -11.16 -10.77
N LEU A 203 16.04 -12.42 -10.46
CA LEU A 203 17.00 -13.29 -9.78
C LEU A 203 17.88 -13.99 -10.83
N ALA A 204 19.16 -13.67 -10.85
CA ALA A 204 20.13 -14.39 -11.66
C ALA A 204 20.35 -15.81 -11.14
N ASP A 205 20.47 -16.75 -12.08
CA ASP A 205 20.97 -18.09 -11.79
C ASP A 205 22.34 -18.00 -11.11
N ALA A 206 22.59 -18.84 -10.11
CA ALA A 206 23.84 -18.88 -9.35
C ALA A 206 25.06 -19.38 -10.16
N GLY A 207 25.06 -19.23 -11.49
CA GLY A 207 25.93 -19.95 -12.43
C GLY A 207 26.58 -19.14 -13.56
N ASP A 208 26.41 -17.82 -13.66
CA ASP A 208 27.13 -16.97 -14.64
C ASP A 208 28.29 -16.17 -14.00
#